data_AF-A0A1Y4WJ59-F1
#
_entry.id   AF-A0A1Y4WJ59-F1
#
_cell.length_a   1.000
_cell.length_b   1.000
_cell.length_c   1.000
_cell.angle_alpha   90.00
_cell.angle_beta   90.00
_cell.angle_gamma   90.00
#
_symmetry.space_group_name_H-M   'P 1'
#
loop_
_entity.id
_entity.type
_entity.pdbx_description
1 polymer ?
#
loop_
_entity_poly.entity_id
_entity_poly.type
_entity_poly.pdbx_seq_one_letter_code
_entity_poly.pdbx_strand_id
1 'polypeptide(L)'
;MPYNTAGTDKRKSDEFLLGNRAADLWLYTCDVCANEKVIPKKYRYTVGTGLMETAEKICAYIEEANLIDLREAPRERLLLQRKALRECRKLERKILRMKESKQFPGVSADKAAVWSKAVLTVRYMGAAWYEKDKARAEPMNLDAGRTGRLRP
;
A
#
# COMPACT_ATOMS: atom_id res chain seq x y z
N MET A 1 -10.07 39.15 7.81
CA MET A 1 -10.66 37.84 7.45
C MET A 1 -9.57 36.79 7.51
N PRO A 2 -9.56 35.86 8.47
CA PRO A 2 -8.57 34.79 8.46
C PRO A 2 -8.96 33.73 7.42
N TYR A 3 -8.04 33.45 6.49
CA TYR A 3 -8.18 32.35 5.52
C TYR A 3 -8.14 31.01 6.26
N ASN A 4 -9.18 30.21 6.05
CA ASN A 4 -9.33 28.89 6.66
C ASN A 4 -8.30 27.89 6.07
N THR A 5 -7.19 27.70 6.77
CA THR A 5 -6.10 26.76 6.44
C THR A 5 -6.35 25.33 6.92
N ALA A 6 -7.46 25.07 7.63
CA ALA A 6 -7.71 23.76 8.25
C ALA A 6 -7.94 22.62 7.23
N GLY A 7 -8.32 22.94 5.99
CA GLY A 7 -8.63 21.96 4.94
C GLY A 7 -7.42 21.37 4.21
N THR A 8 -6.24 21.96 4.31
CA THR A 8 -5.00 21.47 3.68
C THR A 8 -4.17 20.62 4.65
N ASP A 9 -4.22 20.94 5.94
CA ASP A 9 -3.43 20.26 6.99
C ASP A 9 -3.93 18.83 7.26
N LYS A 10 -5.26 18.65 7.34
CA LYS A 10 -5.90 17.33 7.51
C LYS A 10 -5.65 16.36 6.33
N ARG A 11 -5.48 16.90 5.12
CA ARG A 11 -5.20 16.09 3.92
C ARG A 11 -3.77 15.58 3.93
N LYS A 12 -2.80 16.44 4.31
CA LYS A 12 -1.42 16.01 4.54
C LYS A 12 -1.31 14.99 5.67
N SER A 13 -2.09 15.13 6.74
CA SER A 13 -2.06 14.17 7.86
C SER A 13 -2.57 12.79 7.47
N ASP A 14 -3.65 12.69 6.68
CA ASP A 14 -4.20 11.40 6.24
C ASP A 14 -3.34 10.73 5.16
N GLU A 15 -2.70 11.52 4.29
CA GLU A 15 -1.77 11.03 3.26
C GLU A 15 -0.47 10.52 3.91
N PHE A 16 0.03 11.22 4.95
CA PHE A 16 1.13 10.78 5.81
C PHE A 16 0.76 9.52 6.62
N LEU A 17 -0.51 9.37 7.00
CA LEU A 17 -0.96 8.21 7.77
C LEU A 17 -0.84 6.91 6.97
N LEU A 18 -1.22 6.88 5.68
CA LEU A 18 -1.09 5.67 4.87
C LEU A 18 0.38 5.26 4.69
N GLY A 19 1.26 6.23 4.41
CA GLY A 19 2.71 6.00 4.33
C GLY A 19 3.27 5.41 5.63
N ASN A 20 2.91 5.99 6.78
CA ASN A 20 3.35 5.48 8.08
C ASN A 20 2.84 4.06 8.35
N ARG A 21 1.59 3.74 7.99
CA ARG A 21 1.06 2.37 8.14
C ARG A 21 1.78 1.36 7.23
N ALA A 22 2.21 1.78 6.04
CA ALA A 22 3.03 0.95 5.17
C ALA A 22 4.42 0.71 5.77
N ALA A 23 5.05 1.75 6.32
CA ALA A 23 6.34 1.64 7.02
C ALA A 23 6.25 0.75 8.27
N ASP A 24 5.20 0.90 9.08
CA ASP A 24 4.91 0.03 10.24
C ASP A 24 4.80 -1.44 9.79
N LEU A 25 4.08 -1.70 8.68
CA LEU A 25 3.93 -3.04 8.12
C LEU A 25 5.28 -3.60 7.63
N TRP A 26 6.12 -2.78 7.04
CA TRP A 26 7.46 -3.17 6.60
C TRP A 26 8.35 -3.55 7.78
N LEU A 27 8.44 -2.69 8.80
CA LEU A 27 9.19 -2.96 10.03
C LEU A 27 8.72 -4.26 10.69
N TYR A 28 7.41 -4.42 10.88
CA TYR A 28 6.83 -5.64 11.43
C TYR A 28 7.18 -6.87 10.60
N THR A 29 7.17 -6.76 9.27
CA THR A 29 7.54 -7.85 8.36
C THR A 29 9.02 -8.22 8.51
N CYS A 30 9.91 -7.23 8.61
CA CYS A 30 11.34 -7.44 8.85
C CYS A 30 11.58 -8.16 10.19
N ASP A 31 10.94 -7.72 11.26
CA ASP A 31 11.06 -8.34 12.60
C ASP A 31 10.58 -9.80 12.59
N VAL A 32 9.44 -10.06 11.94
CA VAL A 32 8.91 -11.42 11.79
C VAL A 32 9.85 -12.29 10.97
N CYS A 33 10.41 -11.77 9.87
CA CYS A 33 11.34 -12.51 9.01
C CYS A 33 12.72 -12.73 9.63
N ALA A 34 13.15 -11.87 10.55
CA ALA A 34 14.37 -12.05 11.32
C ALA A 34 14.22 -13.12 12.42
N ASN A 35 12.99 -13.40 12.86
CA ASN A 35 12.71 -14.37 13.91
C ASN A 35 12.70 -15.81 13.37
N GLU A 36 13.72 -16.58 13.73
CA GLU A 36 13.92 -17.96 13.30
C GLU A 36 12.84 -18.94 13.78
N LYS A 37 12.14 -18.58 14.86
CA LYS A 37 10.99 -19.35 15.33
C LYS A 37 9.81 -19.21 14.39
N VAL A 38 9.70 -18.09 13.67
CA VAL A 38 8.62 -17.82 12.71
C VAL A 38 9.02 -18.24 11.30
N ILE A 39 10.14 -17.72 10.80
CA ILE A 39 10.72 -18.08 9.51
C ILE A 39 11.97 -18.92 9.76
N PRO A 40 11.92 -20.25 9.55
CA PRO A 40 13.09 -21.11 9.77
C PRO A 40 14.31 -20.66 8.97
N LYS A 41 15.52 -20.80 9.55
CA LYS A 41 16.80 -20.38 8.91
C LYS A 41 16.93 -20.78 7.44
N LYS A 42 16.54 -22.02 7.10
CA LYS A 42 16.61 -22.56 5.73
C LYS A 42 15.75 -21.79 4.70
N TYR A 43 14.76 -21.03 5.14
CA TYR A 43 13.89 -20.21 4.29
C TYR A 43 14.15 -18.70 4.43
N ARG A 44 15.14 -18.28 5.23
CA ARG A 44 15.42 -16.86 5.51
C ARG A 44 15.74 -16.09 4.23
N TYR A 45 16.65 -16.62 3.41
CA TYR A 45 17.10 -15.96 2.17
C TYR A 45 16.18 -16.18 0.96
N THR A 46 15.14 -17.00 1.11
CA THR A 46 14.17 -17.27 0.03
C THR A 46 12.82 -16.65 0.38
N VAL A 47 12.10 -17.24 1.33
CA VAL A 47 10.77 -16.78 1.76
C VAL A 47 10.87 -15.50 2.57
N GLY A 48 11.81 -15.42 3.52
CA GLY A 48 12.03 -14.21 4.33
C GLY A 48 12.33 -12.99 3.47
N THR A 49 13.35 -13.07 2.62
CA THR A 49 13.69 -12.01 1.66
C THR A 49 12.50 -11.66 0.77
N GLY A 50 11.82 -12.65 0.18
CA GLY A 50 10.69 -12.41 -0.69
C GLY A 50 9.47 -11.79 0.01
N LEU A 51 9.33 -11.91 1.34
CA LEU A 51 8.29 -11.22 2.12
C LEU A 51 8.68 -9.77 2.38
N MET A 52 9.92 -9.54 2.83
CA MET A 52 10.47 -8.20 3.06
C MET A 52 10.45 -7.35 1.78
N GLU A 53 10.86 -7.91 0.64
CA GLU A 53 10.76 -7.23 -0.67
C GLU A 53 9.32 -6.94 -1.09
N THR A 54 8.36 -7.78 -0.70
CA THR A 54 6.94 -7.51 -1.01
C THR A 54 6.44 -6.34 -0.17
N ALA A 55 6.82 -6.26 1.11
CA ALA A 55 6.49 -5.13 1.97
C ALA A 55 7.18 -3.84 1.51
N GLU A 56 8.44 -3.93 1.06
CA GLU A 56 9.20 -2.80 0.49
C GLU A 56 8.48 -2.22 -0.73
N LYS A 57 8.05 -3.08 -1.66
CA LYS A 57 7.28 -2.65 -2.84
C LYS A 57 5.97 -1.96 -2.49
N ILE A 58 5.32 -2.34 -1.39
CA ILE A 58 4.10 -1.65 -0.93
C ILE A 58 4.46 -0.21 -0.53
N CYS A 59 5.52 -0.02 0.24
CA CYS A 59 5.99 1.32 0.64
C CYS A 59 6.38 2.15 -0.58
N ALA A 60 7.26 1.61 -1.43
CA ALA A 60 7.74 2.28 -2.62
C ALA A 60 6.59 2.73 -3.54
N TYR A 61 5.62 1.86 -3.84
CA TYR A 61 4.50 2.25 -4.71
C TYR A 61 3.57 3.29 -4.08
N ILE A 62 3.42 3.32 -2.76
CA ILE A 62 2.62 4.35 -2.07
C ILE A 62 3.37 5.70 -2.13
N GLU A 63 4.67 5.70 -1.85
CA GLU A 63 5.52 6.89 -1.90
C GLU A 63 5.62 7.46 -3.32
N GLU A 64 5.93 6.62 -4.31
CA GLU A 64 5.97 7.00 -5.73
C GLU A 64 4.62 7.59 -6.19
N ALA A 65 3.50 6.98 -5.81
CA ALA A 65 2.18 7.50 -6.15
C ALA A 65 1.90 8.86 -5.49
N ASN A 66 2.38 9.09 -4.27
CA ASN A 66 2.23 10.36 -3.56
C ASN A 66 3.03 11.50 -4.21
N LEU A 67 4.17 11.20 -4.83
CA LEU A 67 5.01 12.18 -5.51
C LEU A 67 4.42 12.71 -6.82
N ILE A 68 3.45 12.00 -7.41
CA ILE A 68 2.82 12.40 -8.67
C ILE A 68 1.61 13.29 -8.40
N ASP A 69 1.55 14.50 -8.98
CA ASP A 69 0.34 15.31 -8.93
C ASP A 69 -0.76 14.63 -9.77
N LEU A 70 -1.93 14.41 -9.14
CA LEU A 70 -3.08 13.79 -9.78
C LEU A 70 -3.53 14.53 -11.05
N ARG A 71 -3.31 15.85 -11.12
CA ARG A 71 -3.68 16.70 -12.27
C ARG A 71 -2.72 16.56 -13.43
N GLU A 72 -1.45 16.24 -13.15
CA GLU A 72 -0.40 16.13 -14.16
C GLU A 72 -0.39 14.74 -14.80
N ALA A 73 -0.40 13.68 -13.99
CA ALA A 73 -0.31 12.31 -14.47
C ALA A 73 -1.29 11.37 -13.73
N PRO A 74 -2.62 11.55 -13.90
CA PRO A 74 -3.62 10.77 -13.17
C PRO A 74 -3.52 9.27 -13.42
N ARG A 75 -3.22 8.87 -14.67
CA ARG A 75 -3.10 7.45 -15.04
C ARG A 75 -1.95 6.75 -14.31
N GLU A 76 -0.84 7.46 -14.13
CA GLU A 76 0.37 6.92 -13.50
C GLU A 76 0.18 6.77 -11.99
N ARG A 77 -0.32 7.80 -11.31
CA ARG A 77 -0.68 7.75 -9.88
C ARG A 77 -1.65 6.60 -9.58
N LEU A 78 -2.73 6.49 -10.35
CA LEU A 78 -3.71 5.40 -10.22
C LEU A 78 -3.12 4.01 -10.52
N LEU A 79 -2.14 3.91 -11.41
CA LEU A 79 -1.45 2.65 -11.69
C LEU A 79 -0.59 2.22 -10.49
N LEU A 80 0.17 3.12 -9.90
CA LEU A 80 1.02 2.84 -8.74
C LEU A 80 0.19 2.44 -7.51
N GLN A 81 -0.92 3.12 -7.26
CA GLN A 81 -1.88 2.73 -6.22
C GLN A 81 -2.39 1.29 -6.42
N ARG A 82 -2.78 0.92 -7.65
CA ARG A 82 -3.18 -0.46 -7.96
C ARG A 82 -2.05 -1.46 -7.78
N LYS A 83 -0.80 -1.09 -8.10
CA LYS A 83 0.37 -1.94 -7.82
C LYS A 83 0.53 -2.17 -6.31
N ALA A 84 0.42 -1.13 -5.49
CA ALA A 84 0.46 -1.27 -4.02
C ALA A 84 -0.64 -2.22 -3.50
N LEU A 85 -1.88 -2.07 -3.98
CA LEU A 85 -3.00 -2.96 -3.61
C LEU A 85 -2.76 -4.41 -4.01
N ARG A 86 -2.16 -4.63 -5.19
CA ARG A 86 -1.79 -5.96 -5.67
C ARG A 86 -0.72 -6.59 -4.78
N GLU A 87 0.31 -5.84 -4.40
CA GLU A 87 1.36 -6.35 -3.50
C GLU A 87 0.82 -6.64 -2.10
N CYS A 88 -0.11 -5.82 -1.58
CA CYS A 88 -0.82 -6.15 -0.33
C CYS A 88 -1.53 -7.50 -0.41
N ARG A 89 -2.29 -7.76 -1.49
CA ARG A 89 -2.97 -9.06 -1.70
C ARG A 89 -1.99 -10.23 -1.84
N LYS A 90 -0.81 -10.01 -2.42
CA LYS A 90 0.22 -11.05 -2.53
C LYS A 90 0.82 -11.37 -1.17
N LEU A 91 1.15 -10.35 -0.37
CA LEU A 91 1.70 -10.52 0.98
C LEU A 91 0.70 -11.26 1.89
N GLU A 92 -0.56 -10.81 1.92
CA GLU A 92 -1.65 -11.47 2.67
C GLU A 92 -1.78 -12.95 2.29
N ARG A 93 -1.79 -13.26 0.98
CA ARG A 93 -1.87 -14.64 0.51
C ARG A 93 -0.68 -15.49 0.98
N LYS A 94 0.55 -14.96 0.94
CA LYS A 94 1.74 -15.66 1.43
C LYS A 94 1.60 -15.98 2.92
N ILE A 95 1.15 -15.01 3.72
CA ILE A 95 0.93 -15.19 5.17
C ILE A 95 -0.08 -16.33 5.43
N LEU A 96 -1.21 -16.32 4.74
CA LEU A 96 -2.22 -17.37 4.88
C LEU A 96 -1.69 -18.76 4.47
N ARG A 97 -0.91 -18.85 3.39
CA ARG A 97 -0.29 -20.12 2.98
C ARG A 97 0.78 -20.60 3.95
N MET A 98 1.53 -19.70 4.56
CA MET A 98 2.49 -20.07 5.60
C MET A 98 1.77 -20.61 6.85
N LYS A 99 0.66 -20.00 7.26
CA LYS A 99 -0.19 -20.48 8.37
C LYS A 99 -0.68 -21.92 8.16
N GLU A 100 -1.08 -22.26 6.93
CA GLU A 100 -1.57 -23.61 6.58
C GLU A 100 -0.45 -24.65 6.47
N SER A 101 0.80 -24.22 6.34
CA SER A 101 1.92 -25.10 6.02
C SER A 101 2.65 -25.59 7.26
N LYS A 102 2.89 -26.91 7.31
CA LYS A 102 3.75 -27.53 8.32
C LYS A 102 5.21 -27.06 8.26
N GLN A 103 5.63 -26.40 7.17
CA GLN A 103 6.99 -25.87 7.01
C GLN A 103 7.23 -24.58 7.82
N PHE A 104 6.17 -23.90 8.25
CA PHE A 104 6.24 -22.63 8.98
C PHE A 104 5.47 -22.71 10.31
N PRO A 105 5.84 -23.61 11.24
CA PRO A 105 5.08 -23.85 12.47
C PRO A 105 4.97 -22.62 13.38
N GLY A 106 5.90 -21.66 13.27
CA GLY A 106 5.82 -20.41 14.04
C GLY A 106 4.87 -19.36 13.48
N VAL A 107 4.32 -19.57 12.28
CA VAL A 107 3.21 -18.76 11.75
C VAL A 107 1.91 -19.31 12.33
N SER A 108 1.75 -19.15 13.65
CA SER A 108 0.54 -19.56 14.37
C SER A 108 -0.68 -18.77 13.90
N ALA A 109 -1.88 -19.26 14.26
CA ALA A 109 -3.14 -18.60 13.92
C ALA A 109 -3.16 -17.12 14.38
N ASP A 110 -2.71 -16.86 15.60
CA ASP A 110 -2.66 -15.50 16.16
C ASP A 110 -1.64 -14.62 15.44
N LYS A 111 -0.44 -15.16 15.17
CA LYS A 111 0.60 -14.40 14.48
C LYS A 111 0.18 -14.05 13.05
N ALA A 112 -0.41 -15.01 12.34
CA ALA A 112 -0.98 -14.79 11.03
C ALA A 112 -2.13 -13.77 11.07
N ALA A 113 -2.99 -13.80 12.10
CA ALA A 113 -4.08 -12.83 12.25
C ALA A 113 -3.56 -11.40 12.46
N VAL A 114 -2.57 -11.21 13.35
CA VAL A 114 -1.93 -9.89 13.58
C VAL A 114 -1.26 -9.38 12.30
N TRP A 115 -0.50 -10.24 11.62
CA TRP A 115 0.20 -9.87 10.40
C TRP A 115 -0.77 -9.52 9.27
N SER A 116 -1.77 -10.37 9.03
CA SER A 116 -2.81 -10.11 8.03
C SER A 116 -3.60 -8.85 8.33
N LYS A 117 -3.89 -8.55 9.61
CA LYS A 117 -4.56 -7.30 10.01
C LYS A 117 -3.74 -6.06 9.63
N ALA A 118 -2.42 -6.10 9.82
CA ALA A 118 -1.54 -5.01 9.39
C ALA A 118 -1.60 -4.81 7.86
N VAL A 119 -1.52 -5.89 7.09
CA VAL A 119 -1.64 -5.85 5.62
C VAL A 119 -3.00 -5.33 5.17
N LEU A 120 -4.08 -5.82 5.79
CA LEU A 120 -5.45 -5.40 5.49
C LEU A 120 -5.69 -3.93 5.79
N THR A 121 -5.11 -3.40 6.87
CA THR A 121 -5.20 -1.98 7.23
C THR A 121 -4.63 -1.10 6.11
N VAL A 122 -3.40 -1.38 5.67
CA VAL A 122 -2.77 -0.68 4.54
C VAL A 122 -3.59 -0.84 3.26
N ARG A 123 -4.07 -2.06 2.98
CA ARG A 123 -4.87 -2.34 1.79
C ARG A 123 -6.18 -1.57 1.74
N TYR A 124 -6.92 -1.49 2.85
CA TYR A 124 -8.20 -0.79 2.90
C TYR A 124 -8.02 0.72 2.83
N MET A 125 -7.02 1.27 3.52
CA MET A 125 -6.68 2.68 3.40
C MET A 125 -6.24 3.04 1.97
N GLY A 126 -5.38 2.22 1.36
CA GLY A 126 -4.96 2.40 -0.03
C GLY A 126 -6.12 2.28 -1.02
N ALA A 127 -7.09 1.39 -0.77
CA ALA A 127 -8.27 1.26 -1.62
C ALA A 127 -9.17 2.48 -1.52
N ALA A 128 -9.41 3.00 -0.30
CA ALA A 128 -10.16 4.23 -0.10
C ALA A 128 -9.46 5.44 -0.75
N TRP A 129 -8.13 5.49 -0.70
CA TRP A 129 -7.35 6.50 -1.40
C TRP A 129 -7.50 6.39 -2.92
N TYR A 130 -7.35 5.18 -3.48
CA TYR A 130 -7.52 4.92 -4.91
C TYR A 130 -8.91 5.32 -5.44
N GLU A 131 -9.99 4.95 -4.74
CA GLU A 131 -11.34 5.30 -5.18
C GLU A 131 -11.57 6.82 -5.14
N LYS A 132 -11.02 7.52 -4.14
CA LYS A 132 -11.06 8.99 -4.09
C LYS A 132 -10.29 9.64 -5.24
N ASP A 133 -9.10 9.14 -5.57
CA ASP A 133 -8.29 9.66 -6.67
C ASP A 133 -8.95 9.41 -8.02
N LYS A 134 -9.51 8.21 -8.19
CA LYS A 134 -10.23 7.83 -9.41
C LYS A 134 -11.45 8.72 -9.64
N ALA A 135 -12.28 8.94 -8.62
CA ALA A 135 -13.44 9.83 -8.71
C ALA A 135 -13.05 11.28 -9.04
N ARG A 136 -11.90 11.76 -8.55
CA ARG A 136 -11.37 13.09 -8.87
C ARG A 136 -10.81 13.18 -10.30
N ALA A 137 -10.25 12.10 -10.83
CA ALA A 137 -9.68 12.06 -12.17
C ALA A 137 -10.74 11.92 -13.29
N GLU A 138 -11.91 11.33 -13.01
CA GLU A 138 -13.01 11.18 -13.99
C GLU A 138 -13.46 12.52 -14.63
N PRO A 139 -13.81 13.58 -13.87
CA PRO A 139 -14.20 14.86 -14.47
C PRO A 139 -13.03 15.57 -15.17
N MET A 140 -11.79 15.43 -14.68
CA MET A 140 -10.60 16.04 -15.30
C MET A 140 -10.34 15.52 -16.72
N ASN A 141 -10.64 14.23 -16.97
CA ASN A 141 -10.54 13.65 -18.30
C ASN A 141 -11.65 14.15 -19.25
N LEU A 142 -12.84 14.46 -18.71
CA LEU A 142 -13.97 14.99 -19.50
C LEU A 142 -13.74 16.45 -19.90
N ASP A 143 -13.18 17.27 -19.02
CA ASP A 143 -12.84 18.66 -19.31
C ASP A 143 -11.73 18.76 -20.34
N ALA A 144 -10.65 17.97 -20.24
CA ALA A 144 -9.60 17.90 -21.25
C ALA A 144 -10.14 17.51 -22.64
N GLY A 145 -11.12 16.60 -22.69
CA GLY A 145 -11.82 16.20 -23.91
C GLY A 145 -12.74 17.28 -24.50
N ARG A 146 -13.26 18.20 -23.69
CA ARG A 146 -14.06 19.36 -24.14
C ARG A 146 -13.18 20.50 -24.66
N THR A 147 -12.09 20.83 -23.97
CA THR A 147 -11.18 21.91 -24.39
C THR A 147 -10.42 21.56 -25.68
N GLY A 148 -10.19 20.27 -25.95
CA GLY A 148 -9.59 19.80 -27.20
C GLY A 148 -10.52 19.90 -28.43
N ARG A 149 -11.84 20.04 -28.23
CA ARG A 149 -12.82 20.21 -29.33
C ARG A 149 -13.14 21.67 -29.66
N LEU A 150 -12.58 22.62 -28.91
CA LEU A 150 -12.86 24.05 -29.03
C LEU A 150 -11.68 24.87 -29.59
N ARG A 151 -10.64 24.22 -30.14
CA ARG A 151 -9.64 24.95 -30.94
C ARG A 151 -10.13 25.04 -32.39
N PRO A 152 -10.33 26.26 -32.93
CA PRO A 152 -10.69 26.48 -34.33
C PRO A 152 -9.54 26.11 -35.29
#